data_AF-A0A6A3B5L2-F1
#
_entry.id   AF-A0A6A3B5L2-F1
#
_cell.length_a   1.000
_cell.length_b   1.000
_cell.length_c   1.000
_cell.angle_alpha   90.00
_cell.angle_beta   90.00
_cell.angle_gamma   90.00
#
_symmetry.space_group_name_H-M   'P 1'
#
loop_
_entity.id
_entity.type
_entity.pdbx_description
1 polymer ?
#
loop_
_entity_poly.entity_id
_entity_poly.type
_entity_poly.pdbx_seq_one_letter_code
_entity_poly.pdbx_strand_id
1 'polypeptide(L)'
;MHGGLSPDLTNLDQIRSIPRPTDVPDSGLLCDLLWSDPGRDIKGWGMNDRGVSFTYGADRVSDFLMKNDMDLVCRAHQVVEDGYEFFADGSSLLYFPLPIIAENLIMLVQ
;
A
#
# COMPACT_ATOMS: atom_id res chain seq x y z
N MET A 1 1.59 5.38 2.50
CA MET A 1 0.44 4.60 3.03
C MET A 1 0.96 3.38 3.80
N HIS A 2 0.15 2.66 4.58
CA HIS A 2 0.67 1.50 5.34
C HIS A 2 0.82 0.27 4.44
N GLY A 3 -0.30 -0.18 3.85
CA GLY A 3 -0.36 -1.26 2.88
C GLY A 3 0.14 -0.78 1.53
N GLY A 4 -0.75 -0.55 0.58
CA GLY A 4 -0.36 -0.12 -0.75
C GLY A 4 -1.54 0.39 -1.56
N LEU A 5 -1.49 0.21 -2.88
CA LEU A 5 -2.52 0.72 -3.78
C LEU A 5 -3.82 -0.09 -3.71
N SER A 6 -4.91 0.50 -4.18
CA SER A 6 -6.23 -0.15 -4.28
C SER A 6 -6.75 -0.09 -5.72
N PRO A 7 -7.41 -1.14 -6.23
CA PRO A 7 -8.15 -1.07 -7.49
C PRO A 7 -9.29 -0.04 -7.46
N ASP A 8 -9.80 0.28 -6.26
CA ASP A 8 -10.87 1.26 -6.05
C ASP A 8 -10.34 2.70 -5.93
N LEU A 9 -9.01 2.89 -5.87
CA LEU A 9 -8.38 4.20 -5.80
C LEU A 9 -8.26 4.82 -7.19
N THR A 10 -9.30 5.56 -7.58
CA THR A 10 -9.34 6.28 -8.86
C THR A 10 -8.95 7.75 -8.73
N ASN A 11 -9.19 8.37 -7.57
CA ASN A 11 -8.84 9.76 -7.25
C ASN A 11 -8.44 9.86 -5.76
N LEU A 12 -7.40 10.63 -5.46
CA LEU A 12 -6.96 10.95 -4.10
C LEU A 12 -8.03 11.62 -3.22
N ASP A 13 -9.01 12.29 -3.82
CA ASP A 13 -10.15 12.86 -3.08
C ASP A 13 -11.01 11.77 -2.41
N GLN A 14 -10.99 10.54 -2.91
CA GLN A 14 -11.65 9.41 -2.25
C GLN A 14 -11.04 9.14 -0.87
N ILE A 15 -9.71 9.29 -0.74
CA ILE A 15 -9.00 9.14 0.55
C ILE A 15 -9.37 10.31 1.48
N ARG A 16 -9.39 11.54 0.95
CA ARG A 16 -9.75 12.75 1.72
C ARG A 16 -11.18 12.71 2.25
N SER A 17 -12.07 12.02 1.54
CA SER A 17 -13.50 11.93 1.84
C SER A 17 -13.85 10.79 2.80
N ILE A 18 -12.89 10.00 3.26
CA ILE A 18 -13.14 8.93 4.23
C ILE A 18 -13.58 9.57 5.55
N PRO A 19 -14.81 9.31 6.04
CA PRO A 19 -15.29 9.89 7.28
C PRO A 19 -14.50 9.34 8.46
N ARG A 20 -14.25 10.19 9.46
CA ARG A 20 -13.59 9.81 10.70
C ARG A 20 -14.48 10.20 11.90
N PRO A 21 -14.59 9.36 12.94
CA PRO A 21 -13.97 8.03 13.09
C PRO A 21 -14.63 6.98 12.18
N THR A 22 -13.86 5.97 11.78
CA THR A 22 -14.36 4.80 11.05
C THR A 22 -13.56 3.57 11.46
N ASP A 23 -14.22 2.43 11.50
CA ASP A 23 -13.55 1.14 11.56
C ASP A 23 -13.00 0.77 10.18
N VAL A 24 -12.03 -0.14 10.15
CA VAL A 24 -11.47 -0.67 8.90
C VAL A 24 -12.41 -1.77 8.38
N PRO A 25 -12.99 -1.64 7.17
CA PRO A 25 -13.85 -2.66 6.59
C PRO A 25 -13.05 -3.90 6.15
N ASP A 26 -13.72 -5.03 5.97
CA ASP A 26 -13.09 -6.28 5.49
C ASP A 26 -12.66 -6.20 4.01
N SER A 27 -13.19 -5.25 3.24
CA SER A 27 -12.85 -5.04 1.82
C SER A 27 -13.05 -3.59 1.37
N GLY A 28 -12.54 -3.28 0.18
CA GLY A 28 -12.66 -1.97 -0.47
C GLY A 28 -11.50 -1.02 -0.13
N LEU A 29 -11.62 0.22 -0.59
CA LEU A 29 -10.54 1.23 -0.56
C LEU A 29 -9.77 1.28 0.76
N LEU A 30 -10.43 1.52 1.90
CA LEU A 30 -9.72 1.67 3.18
C LEU A 30 -8.99 0.39 3.60
N CYS A 31 -9.57 -0.78 3.35
CA CYS A 31 -8.91 -2.06 3.58
C CYS A 31 -7.63 -2.18 2.74
N ASP A 32 -7.73 -1.88 1.44
CA ASP A 32 -6.61 -2.01 0.53
C ASP A 32 -5.46 -1.05 0.82
N LEU A 33 -5.75 0.20 1.19
CA LEU A 33 -4.73 1.18 1.58
C LEU A 33 -3.89 0.71 2.80
N LEU A 34 -4.42 -0.22 3.58
CA LEU A 34 -3.79 -0.77 4.78
C LEU A 34 -3.20 -2.17 4.57
N TRP A 35 -3.76 -2.99 3.68
CA TRP A 35 -3.45 -4.42 3.60
C TRP A 35 -2.92 -4.91 2.24
N SER A 36 -2.89 -4.07 1.20
CA SER A 36 -2.36 -4.50 -0.09
C SER A 36 -0.82 -4.52 -0.12
N ASP A 37 -0.25 -5.39 -0.97
CA ASP A 37 1.19 -5.61 -1.09
C ASP A 37 1.69 -5.55 -2.54
N PRO A 38 2.91 -5.04 -2.81
CA PRO A 38 3.54 -5.17 -4.11
C PRO A 38 3.96 -6.63 -4.37
N GLY A 39 3.82 -7.11 -5.61
CA GLY A 39 4.26 -8.43 -6.07
C GLY A 39 5.18 -8.33 -7.28
N ARG A 40 6.40 -8.89 -7.17
CA ARG A 40 7.42 -8.85 -8.24
C ARG A 40 7.01 -9.62 -9.49
N ASP A 41 6.29 -10.72 -9.31
CA ASP A 41 5.87 -11.62 -10.40
C ASP A 41 4.42 -11.36 -10.86
N ILE A 42 3.85 -10.22 -10.47
CA ILE A 42 2.44 -9.89 -10.73
C ILE A 42 2.38 -8.76 -11.76
N LYS A 43 1.48 -8.92 -12.72
CA LYS A 43 1.08 -7.85 -13.64
C LYS A 43 -0.35 -7.44 -13.34
N GLY A 44 -0.56 -6.17 -13.05
CA GLY A 44 -1.86 -5.65 -12.67
C GLY A 44 -2.20 -5.94 -11.21
N TRP A 45 -3.35 -6.59 -10.97
CA TRP A 45 -3.85 -6.94 -9.64
C TRP A 45 -3.87 -8.46 -9.46
N GLY A 46 -3.45 -8.93 -8.29
CA GLY A 46 -3.49 -10.33 -7.89
C GLY A 46 -4.21 -10.50 -6.55
N MET A 47 -4.55 -11.75 -6.20
CA MET A 47 -5.04 -12.05 -4.85
C MET A 47 -3.86 -12.00 -3.87
N ASN A 48 -4.12 -11.55 -2.64
CA ASN A 48 -3.11 -11.54 -1.59
C ASN A 48 -3.14 -12.86 -0.81
N ASP A 49 -1.95 -13.48 -0.62
CA ASP A 49 -1.79 -14.70 0.15
C ASP A 49 -2.15 -14.53 1.64
N ARG A 50 -2.27 -13.28 2.11
CA ARG A 50 -2.80 -12.95 3.44
C ARG A 50 -4.29 -13.24 3.59
N GLY A 51 -5.00 -13.54 2.51
CA GLY A 51 -6.45 -13.78 2.50
C GLY A 51 -7.29 -12.51 2.61
N VAL A 52 -6.67 -11.33 2.54
CA VAL A 52 -7.33 -10.02 2.58
C VAL A 52 -6.67 -9.07 1.58
N SER A 53 -7.47 -8.23 0.93
CA SER A 53 -7.02 -7.27 -0.09
C SER A 53 -6.30 -7.94 -1.28
N PHE A 54 -5.47 -7.17 -1.98
CA PHE A 54 -4.85 -7.50 -3.25
C PHE A 54 -3.34 -7.39 -3.19
N THR A 55 -2.70 -8.04 -4.14
CA THR A 55 -1.33 -7.74 -4.54
C THR A 55 -1.32 -6.92 -5.83
N TYR A 56 -0.28 -6.12 -6.06
CA TYR A 56 -0.19 -5.29 -7.26
C TYR A 56 1.22 -5.29 -7.89
N GLY A 57 1.23 -5.23 -9.22
CA GLY A 57 2.45 -5.19 -10.01
C GLY A 57 3.11 -3.81 -10.10
N ALA A 58 4.34 -3.79 -10.63
CA ALA A 58 5.07 -2.56 -10.89
C ALA A 58 4.33 -1.64 -11.89
N ASP A 59 3.56 -2.20 -12.82
CA ASP A 59 2.72 -1.46 -13.76
C ASP A 59 1.68 -0.59 -13.04
N ARG A 60 1.10 -1.09 -11.93
CA ARG A 60 0.13 -0.32 -11.13
C ARG A 60 0.78 0.82 -10.36
N VAL A 61 2.02 0.65 -9.92
CA VAL A 61 2.78 1.73 -9.30
C VAL A 61 3.05 2.83 -10.32
N SER A 62 3.58 2.47 -11.50
CA SER A 62 3.87 3.44 -12.55
C SER A 62 2.63 4.19 -13.03
N ASP A 63 1.53 3.47 -13.27
CA ASP A 63 0.24 4.08 -13.65
C ASP A 63 -0.24 5.09 -12.59
N PHE A 64 -0.16 4.71 -11.31
CA PHE A 64 -0.59 5.56 -10.20
C PHE A 64 0.26 6.84 -10.10
N LEU A 65 1.58 6.70 -10.17
CA LEU A 65 2.52 7.83 -10.07
C LEU A 65 2.33 8.80 -11.23
N MET A 66 2.28 8.30 -12.47
CA MET A 66 2.04 9.12 -13.66
C MET A 66 0.70 9.84 -13.59
N LYS A 67 -0.36 9.17 -13.15
CA LYS A 67 -1.71 9.75 -13.07
C LYS A 67 -1.81 10.89 -12.05
N ASN A 68 -1.04 10.81 -10.96
CA ASN A 68 -1.13 11.75 -9.84
C ASN A 68 0.04 12.74 -9.79
N ASP A 69 0.92 12.75 -10.81
CA ASP A 69 2.12 13.60 -10.87
C ASP A 69 2.98 13.45 -9.61
N MET A 70 3.32 12.20 -9.27
CA MET A 70 4.11 11.83 -8.10
C MET A 70 5.34 11.04 -8.50
N ASP A 71 6.39 11.12 -7.67
CA ASP A 71 7.66 10.45 -7.95
C ASP A 71 7.85 9.12 -7.21
N LEU A 72 7.17 8.94 -6.06
CA LEU A 72 7.45 7.82 -5.15
C LEU A 72 6.22 7.38 -4.34
N VAL A 73 5.98 6.07 -4.30
CA VAL A 73 5.09 5.47 -3.29
C VAL A 73 5.93 5.03 -2.09
N CYS A 74 5.71 5.66 -0.93
CA CYS A 74 6.31 5.23 0.34
C CYS A 74 5.32 4.38 1.14
N ARG A 75 5.73 3.15 1.50
CA ARG A 75 4.91 2.16 2.20
C ARG A 75 5.63 1.40 3.33
N ALA A 76 4.89 0.58 4.09
CA ALA A 76 5.39 -0.28 5.17
C ALA A 76 4.84 -1.71 5.04
N HIS A 77 4.46 -2.37 6.15
CA HIS A 77 3.65 -3.61 6.19
C HIS A 77 4.30 -4.94 5.72
N GLN A 78 5.36 -4.91 4.91
CA GLN A 78 6.23 -6.06 4.66
C GLN A 78 7.55 -5.93 5.42
N VAL A 79 7.99 -7.04 6.03
CA VAL A 79 9.33 -7.13 6.65
C VAL A 79 10.34 -7.40 5.54
N VAL A 80 11.41 -6.59 5.54
CA VAL A 80 12.52 -6.71 4.60
C VAL A 80 13.83 -6.74 5.35
N GLU A 81 14.81 -7.47 4.80
CA GLU A 81 16.07 -7.81 5.46
C GLU A 81 16.84 -6.56 5.93
N ASP A 82 16.99 -5.57 5.06
CA ASP A 82 17.74 -4.34 5.34
C ASP A 82 16.89 -3.22 5.97
N GLY A 83 15.64 -3.52 6.34
CA GLY A 83 14.69 -2.53 6.87
C GLY A 83 14.17 -1.52 5.83
N TYR A 84 14.65 -1.57 4.60
CA TYR A 84 14.07 -0.87 3.45
C TYR A 84 14.28 -1.68 2.17
N GLU A 85 13.41 -1.50 1.19
CA GLU A 85 13.52 -2.14 -0.12
C GLU A 85 12.88 -1.28 -1.21
N PHE A 86 13.51 -1.23 -2.38
CA PHE A 86 12.93 -0.62 -3.56
C PHE A 86 12.19 -1.63 -4.42
N PHE A 87 11.06 -1.17 -4.96
CA PHE A 87 10.21 -1.88 -5.91
C PHE A 87 9.94 -0.99 -7.13
N ALA A 88 9.54 -1.58 -8.26
CA ALA A 88 9.20 -0.89 -9.50
C ALA A 88 10.30 0.10 -9.97
N ASP A 89 11.52 -0.42 -10.19
CA ASP A 89 12.69 0.34 -10.63
C ASP A 89 13.03 1.57 -9.75
N GLY A 90 12.70 1.50 -8.46
CA GLY A 90 12.95 2.59 -7.49
C GLY A 90 11.75 3.52 -7.26
N SER A 91 10.65 3.33 -8.00
CA SER A 91 9.45 4.18 -7.93
C SER A 91 8.53 3.85 -6.74
N SER A 92 8.80 2.75 -6.04
CA SER A 92 8.17 2.43 -4.75
C SER A 92 9.24 2.09 -3.73
N LEU A 93 9.14 2.69 -2.55
CA LEU A 93 10.00 2.43 -1.41
C LEU A 93 9.19 1.82 -0.28
N LEU A 94 9.60 0.63 0.13
CA LEU A 94 9.20 0.03 1.40
C LEU A 94 10.20 0.49 2.47
N TYR A 95 9.70 1.10 3.53
CA TYR A 95 10.51 1.50 4.69
C TYR A 95 9.90 0.90 5.96
N PHE A 96 10.67 0.05 6.63
CA PHE A 96 10.30 -0.62 7.86
C PHE A 96 11.31 -0.32 8.97
N PRO A 97 11.04 0.67 9.83
CA PRO A 97 11.89 0.95 10.97
C PRO A 97 11.59 -0.07 12.07
N LEU A 98 12.43 -1.11 12.16
CA LEU A 98 12.67 -2.01 13.32
C LEU A 98 11.85 -3.32 13.42
N PRO A 99 12.52 -4.45 13.78
CA PRO A 99 11.96 -5.81 13.83
C PRO A 99 10.89 -6.08 14.91
N ILE A 100 10.38 -5.06 15.61
CA ILE A 100 9.55 -5.23 16.82
C ILE A 100 8.14 -4.60 16.71
N ILE A 101 7.80 -3.89 15.64
CA ILE A 101 6.51 -3.17 15.57
C ILE A 101 5.71 -3.59 14.34
N ALA A 102 5.25 -4.84 14.31
CA ALA A 102 4.12 -5.23 13.46
C ALA A 102 2.77 -4.83 14.08
N GLU A 103 2.69 -4.61 15.40
CA GLU A 103 1.42 -4.37 16.10
C GLU A 103 1.07 -2.89 16.31
N ASN A 104 2.03 -1.94 16.31
CA ASN A 104 1.75 -0.53 16.61
C ASN A 104 1.86 0.46 15.43
N LEU A 105 2.04 0.02 14.17
CA LEU A 105 2.01 0.97 13.05
C LEU A 105 0.59 1.43 12.66
N ILE A 106 -0.44 0.89 13.32
CA ILE A 106 -1.81 1.43 13.30
C ILE A 106 -1.90 2.78 14.06
N MET A 107 -0.90 3.16 14.87
CA MET A 107 -0.96 4.33 15.75
C MET A 107 -0.57 5.69 15.13
N LEU A 108 -0.21 5.77 13.84
CA LEU A 108 0.16 7.06 13.20
C LEU A 108 -0.86 7.59 12.20
N VAL A 109 -2.12 7.20 12.37
CA VAL A 109 -3.28 7.93 11.84
C VAL A 109 -4.28 8.18 12.98
N GLN A 110 -3.81 8.80 14.07
CA GLN A 110 -4.65 9.52 15.04
C GLN A 110 -4.24 10.99 15.07
#